data_AF-A0A5D5ATR5-F1
#
_entry.id   AF-A0A5D5ATR5-F1
#
_cell.length_a   1.000
_cell.length_b   1.000
_cell.length_c   1.000
_cell.angle_alpha   90.00
_cell.angle_beta   90.00
_cell.angle_gamma   90.00
#
_symmetry.space_group_name_H-M   'P 1'
#
loop_
_entity.id
_entity.type
_entity.pdbx_description
1 polymer ?
#
loop_
_entity_poly.entity_id
_entity_poly.type
_entity_poly.pdbx_seq_one_letter_code
_entity_poly.pdbx_strand_id
1 'polypeptide(L)'
;MQRRALHAAIAVAVGIAHAALVVGVAIRLGYGVGPTLAAPLESAVRYGGLIALGAVPIWLALEDRLVVPVLVVGLLAGLALYWELTPPAPTFQDVAEIEPAIDEPTGHTVVSDGLYLTRYVSAWYAWLVGTAVVGFWEHVVRTRSTWLPDPAWDVPVPTDRRTAGVLAVSVGIVHAFASVRFATGWGMTDSAATITWAAIGGVVVLAVPVYLLVRHELSLPTAVTIGLFVNSVHSQQHVSGPGDPYVLYVGMWVVVLGIALFVGALEYGVGRLWTRRSGGSSATT
;
A
#
# COMPACT_ATOMS: atom_id res chain seq x y z
N MET A 1 31.28 -8.41 -0.79
CA MET A 1 30.92 -7.29 0.12
C MET A 1 30.80 -5.95 -0.62
N GLN A 2 31.74 -5.57 -1.49
CA GLN A 2 31.71 -4.29 -2.23
C GLN A 2 30.43 -4.05 -3.05
N ARG A 3 29.90 -5.08 -3.74
CA ARG A 3 28.66 -4.96 -4.54
C ARG A 3 27.42 -4.59 -3.72
N ARG A 4 27.20 -5.27 -2.59
CA ARG A 4 26.08 -4.98 -1.68
C ARG A 4 26.20 -3.58 -1.07
N ALA A 5 27.40 -3.19 -0.65
CA ALA A 5 27.62 -1.83 -0.13
C ALA A 5 27.33 -0.76 -1.20
N LEU A 6 27.73 -1.00 -2.45
CA LEU A 6 27.42 -0.12 -3.57
C LEU A 6 25.91 -0.03 -3.83
N HIS A 7 25.20 -1.15 -3.89
CA HIS A 7 23.74 -1.14 -4.07
C HIS A 7 23.03 -0.41 -2.92
N ALA A 8 23.53 -0.52 -1.69
CA ALA A 8 22.95 0.14 -0.53
C ALA A 8 23.16 1.66 -0.64
N ALA A 9 24.37 2.07 -1.02
CA ALA A 9 24.69 3.47 -1.26
C ALA A 9 23.81 4.06 -2.38
N ILE A 10 23.62 3.35 -3.49
CA ILE A 10 22.73 3.76 -4.59
C ILE A 10 21.28 3.88 -4.08
N ALA A 11 20.77 2.87 -3.39
CA ALA A 11 19.41 2.85 -2.88
C ALA A 11 19.15 4.02 -1.91
N VAL A 12 20.07 4.26 -0.97
CA VAL A 12 19.99 5.39 -0.04
C VAL A 12 20.07 6.72 -0.79
N ALA A 13 20.97 6.86 -1.78
CA ALA A 13 21.08 8.08 -2.58
C ALA A 13 19.78 8.39 -3.34
N VAL A 14 19.14 7.36 -3.94
CA VAL A 14 17.84 7.51 -4.60
C VAL A 14 16.75 7.84 -3.58
N GLY A 15 16.75 7.22 -2.40
CA GLY A 15 15.84 7.55 -1.31
C GLY A 15 15.95 9.00 -0.84
N ILE A 16 17.18 9.51 -0.71
CA ILE A 16 17.44 10.92 -0.39
C ILE A 16 16.95 11.82 -1.52
N ALA A 17 17.23 11.49 -2.78
CA ALA A 17 16.77 12.27 -3.93
C ALA A 17 15.23 12.31 -4.02
N HIS A 18 14.57 11.18 -3.79
CA HIS A 18 13.11 11.06 -3.69
C HIS A 18 12.54 11.97 -2.60
N ALA A 19 13.05 11.86 -1.37
CA ALA A 19 12.60 12.69 -0.25
C ALA A 19 12.84 14.18 -0.52
N ALA A 20 14.02 14.54 -1.04
CA ALA A 20 14.38 15.92 -1.36
C ALA A 20 13.49 16.50 -2.47
N LEU A 21 13.14 15.72 -3.49
CA LEU A 21 12.24 16.15 -4.56
C LEU A 21 10.85 16.46 -4.02
N VAL A 22 10.24 15.49 -3.32
CA VAL A 22 8.87 15.60 -2.80
C VAL A 22 8.78 16.72 -1.76
N VAL A 23 9.72 16.79 -0.81
CA VAL A 23 9.74 17.84 0.21
C VAL A 23 10.10 19.19 -0.40
N GLY A 24 11.04 19.24 -1.34
CA GLY A 24 11.47 20.47 -1.99
C GLY A 24 10.36 21.12 -2.82
N VAL A 25 9.60 20.33 -3.57
CA VAL A 25 8.41 20.82 -4.29
C VAL A 25 7.37 21.33 -3.30
N ALA A 26 7.08 20.58 -2.23
CA ALA A 26 6.11 21.00 -1.22
C ALA A 26 6.50 22.31 -0.52
N ILE A 27 7.77 22.49 -0.15
CA ILE A 27 8.29 23.74 0.43
C ILE A 27 8.19 24.89 -0.58
N ARG A 28 8.53 24.64 -1.85
CA ARG A 28 8.42 25.66 -2.91
C ARG A 28 6.98 26.15 -3.11
N LEU A 29 6.00 25.27 -2.88
CA LEU A 29 4.57 25.59 -2.93
C LEU A 29 4.04 26.19 -1.61
N GLY A 30 4.90 26.37 -0.60
CA GLY A 30 4.55 27.01 0.67
C GLY A 30 3.97 26.07 1.73
N TYR A 31 4.02 24.75 1.54
CA TYR A 31 3.51 23.81 2.53
C TYR A 31 4.39 23.70 3.77
N GLY A 32 3.74 23.61 4.93
CA GLY A 32 4.35 23.42 6.26
C GLY A 32 4.92 22.02 6.49
N VAL A 33 5.58 21.43 5.50
CA VAL A 33 6.21 20.10 5.59
C VAL A 33 7.72 20.14 5.77
N GLY A 34 8.28 21.34 5.98
CA GLY A 34 9.70 21.55 6.27
C GLY A 34 10.10 21.09 7.68
N PRO A 35 11.40 20.88 7.94
CA PRO A 35 11.87 20.37 9.21
C PRO A 35 11.60 21.39 10.31
N THR A 36 11.08 20.94 11.44
CA THR A 36 10.80 21.81 12.59
C THR A 36 11.67 21.43 13.77
N LEU A 37 12.31 22.42 14.39
CA LEU A 37 13.05 22.21 15.65
C LEU A 37 12.12 22.03 16.86
N ALA A 38 10.84 22.38 16.72
CA ALA A 38 9.82 22.17 17.74
C ALA A 38 9.43 20.69 17.88
N ALA A 39 9.52 19.89 16.81
CA ALA A 39 9.24 18.46 16.81
C ALA A 39 10.33 17.67 16.05
N PRO A 40 11.55 17.58 16.60
CA PRO A 40 12.70 17.02 15.90
C PRO A 40 12.56 15.51 15.66
N LEU A 41 11.98 14.77 16.61
CA LEU A 41 11.74 13.33 16.46
C LEU A 41 10.72 13.05 15.35
N GLU A 42 9.61 13.79 15.32
CA GLU A 42 8.59 13.63 14.28
C GLU A 42 9.17 13.95 12.89
N SER A 43 9.95 15.03 12.80
CA SER A 43 10.67 15.39 11.58
C SER A 43 11.61 14.28 11.13
N ALA A 44 12.42 13.74 12.04
CA ALA A 44 13.36 12.65 11.73
C ALA A 44 12.63 11.38 11.26
N VAL A 45 11.52 11.01 11.90
CA VAL A 45 10.70 9.86 11.51
C VAL A 45 10.09 10.06 10.12
N ARG A 46 9.55 11.25 9.85
CA ARG A 46 8.94 11.57 8.55
C ARG A 46 9.96 11.51 7.41
N TYR A 47 11.09 12.19 7.54
CA TYR A 47 12.11 12.21 6.48
C TYR A 47 12.83 10.87 6.35
N GLY A 48 13.16 10.22 7.46
CA GLY A 48 13.71 8.87 7.43
C GLY A 48 12.76 7.89 6.76
N GLY A 49 11.46 8.02 7.03
CA GLY A 49 10.40 7.26 6.37
C GLY A 49 10.29 7.50 4.87
N LEU A 50 10.36 8.75 4.41
CA LEU A 50 10.39 9.09 2.98
C LEU A 50 11.65 8.58 2.27
N ILE A 51 12.80 8.67 2.93
CA ILE A 51 14.05 8.11 2.42
C ILE A 51 13.90 6.60 2.29
N ALA A 52 13.37 5.91 3.31
CA ALA A 52 13.12 4.48 3.26
C ALA A 52 12.13 4.09 2.15
N LEU A 53 11.06 4.87 1.96
CA LEU A 53 10.08 4.67 0.90
C LEU A 53 10.71 4.71 -0.50
N GLY A 54 11.67 5.60 -0.74
CA GLY A 54 12.42 5.63 -2.00
C GLY A 54 13.54 4.59 -2.07
N ALA A 55 14.21 4.30 -0.97
CA ALA A 55 15.39 3.44 -0.94
C ALA A 55 15.05 1.94 -0.98
N VAL A 56 14.06 1.49 -0.20
CA VAL A 56 13.71 0.06 -0.09
C VAL A 56 13.34 -0.56 -1.45
N PRO A 57 12.47 0.05 -2.28
CA PRO A 57 12.19 -0.48 -3.62
C PRO A 57 13.44 -0.65 -4.48
N ILE A 58 14.33 0.35 -4.46
CA ILE A 58 15.56 0.36 -5.26
C ILE A 58 16.53 -0.72 -4.78
N TRP A 59 16.67 -0.86 -3.47
CA TRP A 59 17.44 -1.96 -2.89
C TRP A 59 16.91 -3.33 -3.33
N LEU A 60 15.60 -3.55 -3.23
CA LEU A 60 14.95 -4.79 -3.66
C LEU A 60 15.11 -5.03 -5.18
N ALA A 61 15.09 -3.98 -6.00
CA ALA A 61 15.34 -4.09 -7.43
C ALA A 61 16.80 -4.44 -7.76
N LEU A 62 17.77 -3.91 -7.01
CA LEU A 62 19.20 -4.12 -7.25
C LEU A 62 19.70 -5.47 -6.68
N GLU A 63 19.29 -5.82 -5.47
CA GLU A 63 19.66 -7.09 -4.85
C GLU A 63 18.81 -8.22 -5.36
N ASP A 64 17.48 -8.09 -5.30
CA ASP A 64 16.55 -9.21 -5.45
C ASP A 64 15.87 -9.24 -6.83
N ARG A 65 16.16 -8.23 -7.67
CA ARG A 65 15.58 -8.02 -9.00
C ARG A 65 14.07 -7.76 -8.96
N LEU A 66 13.51 -7.35 -7.83
CA LEU A 66 12.08 -7.10 -7.67
C LEU A 66 11.73 -5.72 -8.23
N VAL A 67 11.01 -5.68 -9.36
CA VAL A 67 10.76 -4.44 -10.10
C VAL A 67 9.43 -3.79 -9.71
N VAL A 68 8.44 -4.60 -9.30
CA VAL A 68 7.08 -4.12 -9.01
C VAL A 68 7.06 -3.07 -7.89
N PRO A 69 7.82 -3.21 -6.78
CA PRO A 69 7.90 -2.17 -5.75
C PRO A 69 8.35 -0.80 -6.29
N VAL A 70 9.33 -0.78 -7.21
CA VAL A 70 9.84 0.46 -7.82
C VAL A 70 8.76 1.11 -8.67
N LEU A 71 8.04 0.32 -9.47
CA LEU A 71 6.95 0.81 -10.29
C LEU A 71 5.82 1.40 -9.44
N VAL A 72 5.44 0.72 -8.36
CA VAL A 72 4.38 1.21 -7.46
C VAL A 72 4.78 2.53 -6.81
N VAL A 73 5.97 2.62 -6.21
CA VAL A 73 6.42 3.88 -5.58
C VAL A 73 6.59 5.00 -6.61
N GLY A 74 7.17 4.69 -7.78
CA GLY A 74 7.34 5.65 -8.86
C GLY A 74 6.02 6.19 -9.40
N LEU A 75 5.02 5.33 -9.59
CA LEU A 75 3.68 5.72 -10.03
C LEU A 75 2.98 6.58 -8.96
N LEU A 76 3.03 6.20 -7.69
CA LEU A 76 2.40 6.96 -6.61
C LEU A 76 3.03 8.34 -6.43
N ALA A 77 4.37 8.41 -6.37
CA ALA A 77 5.09 9.68 -6.27
C ALA A 77 4.87 10.54 -7.52
N GLY A 78 4.94 9.93 -8.72
CA GLY A 78 4.72 10.60 -9.99
C GLY A 78 3.31 11.17 -10.13
N LEU A 79 2.29 10.41 -9.71
CA LEU A 79 0.90 10.85 -9.72
C LEU A 79 0.67 11.99 -8.72
N ALA A 80 1.22 11.89 -7.52
CA ALA A 80 1.14 12.96 -6.52
C ALA A 80 1.81 14.24 -7.04
N LEU A 81 3.00 14.14 -7.65
CA LEU A 81 3.68 15.28 -8.27
C LEU A 81 2.91 15.84 -9.47
N TYR A 82 2.35 14.97 -10.32
CA TYR A 82 1.56 15.38 -11.47
C TYR A 82 0.35 16.20 -11.02
N TRP A 83 -0.47 15.69 -10.11
CA TRP A 83 -1.64 16.43 -9.62
C TRP A 83 -1.29 17.66 -8.79
N GLU A 84 -0.13 17.69 -8.14
CA GLU A 84 0.33 18.90 -7.48
C GLU A 84 0.74 20.00 -8.48
N LEU A 85 1.38 19.62 -9.59
CA LEU A 85 1.87 20.57 -10.60
C LEU A 85 0.82 20.93 -11.66
N THR A 86 -0.15 20.06 -11.88
CA THR A 86 -1.31 20.26 -12.75
C THR A 86 -2.57 19.92 -11.96
N PRO A 87 -2.94 20.76 -10.98
CA PRO A 87 -4.10 20.51 -10.15
C PRO A 87 -5.36 20.42 -11.01
N PRO A 88 -6.26 19.46 -10.72
CA PRO A 88 -7.57 19.45 -11.34
C PRO A 88 -8.31 20.75 -11.01
N ALA A 89 -9.38 21.03 -11.77
CA ALA A 89 -10.21 22.21 -11.52
C ALA A 89 -10.68 22.18 -10.06
N PRO A 90 -10.54 23.29 -9.32
CA PRO A 90 -10.88 23.33 -7.90
C PRO A 90 -12.36 23.01 -7.73
N THR A 91 -12.64 22.08 -6.84
CA THR A 91 -14.00 21.86 -6.34
C THR A 91 -14.26 22.81 -5.17
N PHE A 92 -15.36 23.54 -5.27
CA PHE A 92 -15.86 24.43 -4.23
C PHE A 92 -17.02 23.71 -3.57
N GLN A 93 -16.86 23.35 -2.30
CA GLN A 93 -17.91 22.75 -1.49
C GLN A 93 -18.31 23.73 -0.39
N ASP A 94 -19.61 23.86 -0.14
CA ASP A 94 -20.08 24.63 1.03
C ASP A 94 -19.66 23.89 2.31
N VAL A 95 -19.29 24.60 3.38
CA VAL A 95 -18.96 23.99 4.67
C VAL A 95 -20.09 23.09 5.18
N ALA A 96 -21.35 23.42 4.89
CA ALA A 96 -22.50 22.58 5.24
C ALA A 96 -22.49 21.21 4.53
N GLU A 97 -21.85 21.09 3.36
CA GLU A 97 -21.70 19.81 2.65
C GLU A 97 -20.61 18.93 3.29
N ILE A 98 -19.71 19.54 4.05
CA ILE A 98 -18.57 18.87 4.71
C ILE A 98 -18.88 18.55 6.17
N GLU A 99 -19.63 19.42 6.85
CA GLU A 99 -19.99 19.30 8.26
C GLU A 99 -21.43 18.78 8.43
N PRO A 100 -21.62 17.49 8.80
CA PRO A 100 -22.95 16.88 8.90
C PRO A 100 -23.85 17.47 9.99
N ALA A 101 -23.32 18.37 10.82
CA ALA A 101 -24.05 19.03 11.90
C ALA A 101 -24.73 20.34 11.46
N ILE A 102 -24.54 20.75 10.20
CA ILE A 102 -25.05 22.01 9.66
C ILE A 102 -26.05 21.69 8.54
N ASP A 103 -27.32 21.94 8.81
CA ASP A 103 -28.43 21.60 7.89
C ASP A 103 -28.69 22.68 6.81
N GLU A 104 -28.11 23.87 6.95
CA GLU A 104 -28.34 25.01 6.04
C GLU A 104 -27.05 25.45 5.34
N PRO A 105 -27.09 25.85 4.05
CA PRO A 105 -25.92 26.36 3.33
C PRO A 105 -25.29 27.52 4.09
N THR A 106 -24.02 27.39 4.44
CA THR A 106 -23.32 28.40 5.25
C THR A 106 -22.93 29.62 4.43
N GLY A 107 -22.83 29.48 3.10
CA GLY A 107 -22.27 30.51 2.23
C GLY A 107 -20.73 30.61 2.34
N HIS A 108 -20.11 29.77 3.16
CA HIS A 108 -18.66 29.61 3.24
C HIS A 108 -18.25 28.42 2.37
N THR A 109 -17.42 28.67 1.36
CA THR A 109 -16.92 27.61 0.47
C THR A 109 -15.49 27.24 0.83
N VAL A 110 -15.23 25.95 0.91
CA VAL A 110 -13.89 25.37 1.06
C VAL A 110 -13.45 24.87 -0.30
N VAL A 111 -12.20 25.15 -0.67
CA VAL A 111 -11.55 24.53 -1.82
C VAL A 111 -10.95 23.22 -1.34
N SER A 112 -11.52 22.07 -1.72
CA SER A 112 -11.07 20.77 -1.20
C SER A 112 -9.83 20.20 -1.89
N ASP A 113 -9.42 20.81 -3.01
CA ASP A 113 -8.36 20.31 -3.89
C ASP A 113 -7.05 21.10 -3.74
N GLY A 114 -5.92 20.40 -3.59
CA GLY A 114 -4.59 21.03 -3.62
C GLY A 114 -3.63 20.68 -2.49
N LEU A 115 -3.63 19.44 -1.97
CA LEU A 115 -2.63 18.99 -0.98
C LEU A 115 -2.07 17.59 -1.31
N TYR A 116 -1.99 17.24 -2.60
CA TYR A 116 -1.60 15.91 -3.09
C TYR A 116 -0.25 15.47 -2.52
N LEU A 117 0.73 16.36 -2.54
CA LEU A 117 2.09 16.07 -2.09
C LEU A 117 2.18 16.01 -0.56
N THR A 118 1.45 16.88 0.14
CA THR A 118 1.37 16.85 1.61
C THR A 118 0.74 15.54 2.10
N ARG A 119 -0.32 15.08 1.41
CA ARG A 119 -1.02 13.82 1.70
C ARG A 119 -0.15 12.60 1.37
N TYR A 120 0.59 12.62 0.26
CA TYR A 120 1.59 11.59 -0.05
C TYR A 120 2.66 11.50 1.04
N VAL A 121 3.20 12.65 1.46
CA VAL A 121 4.24 12.74 2.51
C VAL A 121 3.74 12.24 3.86
N SER A 122 2.53 12.62 4.26
CA SER A 122 1.99 12.25 5.57
C SER A 122 1.69 10.76 5.70
N ALA A 123 1.49 10.07 4.58
CA ALA A 123 1.14 8.65 4.52
C ALA A 123 2.32 7.73 4.15
N TRP A 124 3.56 8.21 4.23
CA TRP A 124 4.76 7.46 3.83
C TRP A 124 4.82 6.03 4.40
N TYR A 125 4.34 5.82 5.63
CA TYR A 125 4.37 4.53 6.31
C TYR A 125 3.38 3.53 5.69
N ALA A 126 2.20 4.00 5.28
CA ALA A 126 1.21 3.18 4.59
C ALA A 126 1.74 2.75 3.21
N TRP A 127 2.37 3.68 2.50
CA TRP A 127 3.05 3.41 1.23
C TRP A 127 4.20 2.42 1.38
N LEU A 128 5.02 2.57 2.43
CA LEU A 128 6.14 1.67 2.69
C LEU A 128 5.66 0.25 3.00
N VAL A 129 4.61 0.11 3.80
CA VAL A 129 3.99 -1.20 4.07
C VAL A 129 3.43 -1.81 2.79
N GLY A 130 2.64 -1.06 2.01
CA GLY A 130 2.11 -1.53 0.73
C GLY A 130 3.22 -2.01 -0.21
N THR A 131 4.28 -1.22 -0.33
CA THR A 131 5.48 -1.50 -1.14
C THR A 131 6.18 -2.79 -0.69
N ALA A 132 6.38 -2.97 0.62
CA ALA A 132 7.02 -4.17 1.17
C ALA A 132 6.17 -5.42 0.87
N VAL A 133 4.84 -5.31 1.01
CA VAL A 133 3.92 -6.42 0.73
C VAL A 133 3.89 -6.75 -0.77
N VAL A 134 3.92 -5.74 -1.66
CA VAL A 134 4.07 -5.96 -3.12
C VAL A 134 5.38 -6.68 -3.44
N GLY A 135 6.49 -6.27 -2.83
CA GLY A 135 7.79 -6.93 -3.03
C GLY A 135 7.77 -8.39 -2.57
N PHE A 136 7.16 -8.66 -1.41
CA PHE A 136 6.94 -10.02 -0.93
C PHE A 136 6.07 -10.83 -1.90
N TRP A 137 4.98 -10.25 -2.41
CA TRP A 137 4.13 -10.89 -3.41
C TRP A 137 4.91 -11.23 -4.70
N GLU A 138 5.65 -10.28 -5.27
CA GLU A 138 6.46 -10.52 -6.47
C GLU A 138 7.48 -11.63 -6.23
N HIS A 139 8.15 -11.62 -5.07
CA HIS A 139 9.11 -12.64 -4.69
C HIS A 139 8.48 -14.05 -4.67
N VAL A 140 7.35 -14.22 -3.99
CA VAL A 140 6.66 -15.52 -3.91
C VAL A 140 6.12 -15.97 -5.28
N VAL A 141 5.60 -15.06 -6.08
CA VAL A 141 5.12 -15.38 -7.44
C VAL A 141 6.27 -15.83 -8.33
N ARG A 142 7.43 -15.16 -8.27
CA ARG A 142 8.57 -15.47 -9.13
C ARG A 142 9.27 -16.75 -8.75
N THR A 143 9.44 -17.04 -7.46
CA THR A 143 10.01 -18.33 -6.98
C THR A 143 9.21 -19.55 -7.41
N ARG A 144 7.98 -19.37 -7.88
CA ARG A 144 7.08 -20.44 -8.31
C ARG A 144 6.74 -20.39 -9.80
N SER A 145 7.16 -19.34 -10.50
CA SER A 145 6.89 -19.16 -11.91
C SER A 145 8.03 -19.73 -12.74
N THR A 146 7.70 -20.57 -13.71
CA THR A 146 8.69 -21.06 -14.70
C THR A 146 8.96 -20.05 -15.82
N TRP A 147 8.18 -18.97 -15.88
CA TRP A 147 8.22 -17.98 -16.96
C TRP A 147 9.03 -16.74 -16.61
N LEU A 148 9.19 -16.47 -15.31
CA LEU A 148 9.89 -15.30 -14.81
C LEU A 148 11.26 -15.73 -14.27
N PRO A 149 12.30 -14.89 -14.39
CA PRO A 149 13.57 -15.18 -13.75
C PRO A 149 13.41 -15.29 -12.24
N ASP A 150 14.10 -16.23 -11.62
CA ASP A 150 14.11 -16.34 -10.16
C ASP A 150 14.63 -15.05 -9.51
N PRO A 151 14.09 -14.67 -8.34
CA PRO A 151 14.68 -13.62 -7.54
C PRO A 151 16.07 -14.05 -7.08
N ALA A 152 16.97 -13.09 -6.88
CA ALA A 152 18.34 -13.43 -6.44
C ALA A 152 18.41 -13.83 -4.96
N TRP A 153 17.39 -13.48 -4.18
CA TRP A 153 17.30 -13.84 -2.76
C TRP A 153 16.77 -15.26 -2.60
N ASP A 154 17.55 -16.11 -1.94
CA ASP A 154 17.18 -17.49 -1.66
C ASP A 154 16.47 -17.64 -0.30
N VAL A 155 15.44 -16.82 -0.06
CA VAL A 155 14.61 -16.99 1.15
C VAL A 155 13.60 -18.09 0.90
N PRO A 156 13.59 -19.15 1.71
CA PRO A 156 12.60 -20.20 1.56
C PRO A 156 11.22 -19.66 1.89
N VAL A 157 10.28 -19.87 0.95
CA VAL A 157 8.87 -19.60 1.17
C VAL A 157 8.30 -20.68 2.11
N PRO A 158 7.66 -20.31 3.23
CA PRO A 158 7.19 -21.30 4.21
C PRO A 158 6.25 -22.35 3.60
N THR A 159 6.58 -23.63 3.79
CA THR A 159 5.77 -24.75 3.31
C THR A 159 4.86 -25.34 4.39
N ASP A 160 5.24 -25.19 5.67
CA ASP A 160 4.45 -25.69 6.79
C ASP A 160 3.34 -24.71 7.19
N ARG A 161 2.23 -25.26 7.70
CA ARG A 161 1.03 -24.48 8.04
C ARG A 161 1.28 -23.46 9.15
N ARG A 162 2.15 -23.78 10.12
CA ARG A 162 2.37 -22.94 11.30
C ARG A 162 3.18 -21.72 10.91
N THR A 163 4.31 -21.89 10.22
CA THR A 163 5.17 -20.79 9.78
C THR A 163 4.45 -19.91 8.77
N ALA A 164 3.70 -20.49 7.81
CA ALA A 164 2.86 -19.71 6.90
C ALA A 164 1.80 -18.88 7.64
N GLY A 165 1.16 -19.46 8.67
CA GLY A 165 0.19 -18.76 9.51
C GLY A 165 0.82 -17.62 10.31
N VAL A 166 1.98 -17.86 10.93
CA VAL A 166 2.72 -16.83 11.67
C VAL A 166 3.11 -15.68 10.75
N LEU A 167 3.71 -15.98 9.58
CA LEU A 167 4.09 -14.97 8.60
C LEU A 167 2.87 -14.13 8.15
N ALA A 168 1.78 -14.80 7.79
CA ALA A 168 0.55 -14.15 7.36
C ALA A 168 -0.01 -13.21 8.42
N VAL A 169 -0.09 -13.67 9.68
CA VAL A 169 -0.56 -12.84 10.80
C VAL A 169 0.39 -11.68 11.06
N SER A 170 1.71 -11.88 11.02
CA SER A 170 2.69 -10.79 11.19
C SER A 170 2.53 -9.72 10.11
N VAL A 171 2.39 -10.10 8.85
CA VAL A 171 2.12 -9.16 7.75
C VAL A 171 0.79 -8.44 7.95
N GLY A 172 -0.26 -9.17 8.36
CA GLY A 172 -1.55 -8.60 8.72
C GLY A 172 -1.48 -7.58 9.84
N ILE A 173 -0.71 -7.83 10.90
CA ILE A 173 -0.52 -6.90 12.03
C ILE A 173 0.17 -5.61 11.59
N VAL A 174 1.24 -5.71 10.79
CA VAL A 174 1.94 -4.54 10.26
C VAL A 174 1.01 -3.68 9.40
N HIS A 175 0.23 -4.33 8.53
CA HIS A 175 -0.79 -3.67 7.74
C HIS A 175 -1.90 -3.04 8.59
N ALA A 176 -2.44 -3.76 9.58
CA ALA A 176 -3.46 -3.23 10.48
C ALA A 176 -2.98 -2.00 11.23
N PHE A 177 -1.74 -2.01 11.72
CA PHE A 177 -1.15 -0.87 12.40
C PHE A 177 -1.07 0.36 11.49
N ALA A 178 -0.58 0.19 10.25
CA ALA A 178 -0.55 1.27 9.27
C ALA A 178 -1.96 1.78 8.94
N SER A 179 -2.91 0.88 8.69
CA SER A 179 -4.28 1.24 8.31
C SER A 179 -5.04 1.93 9.45
N VAL A 180 -4.92 1.44 10.69
CA VAL A 180 -5.55 2.08 11.85
C VAL A 180 -4.89 3.43 12.12
N ARG A 181 -3.56 3.54 12.06
CA ARG A 181 -2.86 4.83 12.26
C ARG A 181 -3.26 5.86 11.23
N PHE A 182 -3.48 5.44 9.99
CA PHE A 182 -3.96 6.31 8.93
C PHE A 182 -5.42 6.70 9.20
N ALA A 183 -6.31 5.76 9.53
CA ALA A 183 -7.71 6.03 9.86
C ALA A 183 -7.89 7.00 11.04
N THR A 184 -7.10 6.84 12.11
CA THR A 184 -7.14 7.74 13.27
C THR A 184 -6.69 9.16 12.91
N GLY A 185 -5.74 9.29 11.97
CA GLY A 185 -5.31 10.59 11.45
C GLY A 185 -6.41 11.37 10.73
N TRP A 186 -7.47 10.68 10.29
CA TRP A 186 -8.63 11.25 9.61
C TRP A 186 -9.88 11.30 10.50
N GLY A 187 -9.77 11.02 11.81
CA GLY A 187 -10.92 11.05 12.72
C GLY A 187 -11.97 9.96 12.44
N MET A 188 -11.57 8.84 11.83
CA MET A 188 -12.53 7.79 11.42
C MET A 188 -12.81 6.75 12.50
N THR A 189 -12.12 6.83 13.63
CA THR A 189 -12.12 5.80 14.67
C THR A 189 -12.26 6.45 16.04
N ASP A 190 -13.40 7.08 16.27
CA ASP A 190 -13.66 7.90 17.47
C ASP A 190 -13.97 7.08 18.73
N SER A 191 -14.14 5.77 18.59
CA SER A 191 -14.41 4.86 19.71
C SER A 191 -13.45 3.67 19.76
N ALA A 192 -13.21 3.16 20.97
CA ALA A 192 -12.43 1.94 21.17
C ALA A 192 -13.01 0.73 20.40
N ALA A 193 -14.34 0.67 20.26
CA ALA A 193 -15.01 -0.37 19.47
C ALA A 193 -14.65 -0.27 17.98
N THR A 194 -14.71 0.94 17.40
CA THR A 194 -14.32 1.17 15.98
C THR A 194 -12.84 0.90 15.74
N ILE A 195 -11.95 1.29 16.65
CA ILE A 195 -10.51 0.99 16.57
C ILE A 195 -10.27 -0.53 16.59
N THR A 196 -10.93 -1.23 17.51
CA THR A 196 -10.78 -2.69 17.65
C THR A 196 -11.29 -3.41 16.40
N TRP A 197 -12.46 -3.01 15.89
CA TRP A 197 -13.02 -3.53 14.64
C TRP A 197 -12.08 -3.31 13.45
N ALA A 198 -11.57 -2.09 13.29
CA ALA A 198 -10.61 -1.73 12.25
C ALA A 198 -9.29 -2.52 12.37
N ALA A 199 -8.79 -2.73 13.58
CA ALA A 199 -7.56 -3.48 13.82
C ALA A 199 -7.73 -4.96 13.46
N ILE A 200 -8.81 -5.61 13.93
CA ILE A 200 -9.11 -7.00 13.59
C ILE A 200 -9.27 -7.14 12.07
N GLY A 201 -10.07 -6.26 11.46
CA GLY A 201 -10.30 -6.25 10.03
C GLY A 201 -9.04 -6.06 9.22
N GLY A 202 -8.20 -5.10 9.60
CA GLY A 202 -6.90 -4.84 8.99
C GLY A 202 -5.98 -6.06 9.05
N VAL A 203 -5.97 -6.80 10.17
CA VAL A 203 -5.18 -8.03 10.27
C VAL A 203 -5.71 -9.07 9.28
N VAL A 204 -7.01 -9.35 9.34
CA VAL A 204 -7.62 -10.46 8.58
C VAL A 204 -7.57 -10.19 7.08
N VAL A 205 -7.88 -8.96 6.63
CA VAL A 205 -7.93 -8.57 5.22
C VAL A 205 -6.64 -8.88 4.48
N LEU A 206 -5.49 -8.76 5.14
CA LEU A 206 -4.20 -9.07 4.51
C LEU A 206 -3.66 -10.44 4.91
N ALA A 207 -3.82 -10.87 6.17
CA ALA A 207 -3.32 -12.17 6.61
C ALA A 207 -3.94 -13.31 5.82
N VAL A 208 -5.25 -13.30 5.55
CA VAL A 208 -5.91 -14.38 4.81
C VAL A 208 -5.36 -14.50 3.38
N PRO A 209 -5.32 -13.45 2.55
CA PRO A 209 -4.70 -13.51 1.24
C PRO A 209 -3.22 -13.93 1.28
N VAL A 210 -2.42 -13.40 2.21
CA VAL A 210 -1.00 -13.79 2.34
C VAL A 210 -0.86 -15.26 2.68
N TYR A 211 -1.73 -15.80 3.54
CA TYR A 211 -1.76 -17.23 3.83
C TYR A 211 -2.11 -18.04 2.57
N LEU A 212 -3.09 -17.60 1.77
CA LEU A 212 -3.45 -18.25 0.51
C LEU A 212 -2.30 -18.19 -0.51
N LEU A 213 -1.62 -17.05 -0.63
CA LEU A 213 -0.43 -16.90 -1.46
C LEU A 213 0.65 -17.90 -1.05
N VAL A 214 1.04 -17.91 0.22
CA VAL A 214 2.17 -18.73 0.68
C VAL A 214 1.82 -20.22 0.72
N ARG A 215 0.63 -20.59 1.22
CA ARG A 215 0.28 -22.00 1.46
C ARG A 215 -0.39 -22.68 0.28
N HIS A 216 -1.18 -21.93 -0.48
CA HIS A 216 -2.06 -22.44 -1.53
C HIS A 216 -1.68 -21.97 -2.93
N GLU A 217 -0.60 -21.19 -3.05
CA GLU A 217 -0.07 -20.69 -4.33
C GLU A 217 -1.08 -19.82 -5.09
N LEU A 218 -2.01 -19.20 -4.36
CA LEU A 218 -3.01 -18.30 -4.92
C LEU A 218 -2.49 -16.86 -4.89
N SER A 219 -2.06 -16.37 -6.04
CA SER A 219 -1.41 -15.08 -6.19
C SER A 219 -2.38 -13.89 -6.25
N LEU A 220 -3.56 -14.11 -6.82
CA LEU A 220 -4.50 -13.03 -7.14
C LEU A 220 -5.19 -12.43 -5.91
N PRO A 221 -5.59 -13.20 -4.86
CA PRO A 221 -6.16 -12.61 -3.64
C PRO A 221 -5.27 -11.54 -3.04
N THR A 222 -3.96 -11.80 -2.92
CA THR A 222 -3.02 -10.84 -2.35
C THR A 222 -2.85 -9.63 -3.25
N ALA A 223 -2.71 -9.83 -4.57
CA ALA A 223 -2.59 -8.72 -5.52
C ALA A 223 -3.81 -7.80 -5.48
N VAL A 224 -5.02 -8.35 -5.42
CA VAL A 224 -6.27 -7.58 -5.33
C VAL A 224 -6.37 -6.84 -4.00
N THR A 225 -6.07 -7.49 -2.88
CA THR A 225 -6.07 -6.81 -1.57
C THR A 225 -5.09 -5.64 -1.55
N ILE A 226 -3.87 -5.82 -2.09
CA ILE A 226 -2.91 -4.72 -2.17
C ILE A 226 -3.41 -3.60 -3.08
N GLY A 227 -3.98 -3.94 -4.24
CA GLY A 227 -4.55 -2.94 -5.15
C GLY A 227 -5.67 -2.13 -4.49
N LEU A 228 -6.56 -2.79 -3.75
CA LEU A 228 -7.62 -2.14 -2.99
C LEU A 228 -7.08 -1.27 -1.84
N PHE A 229 -6.02 -1.71 -1.16
CA PHE A 229 -5.33 -0.92 -0.13
C PHE A 229 -4.69 0.34 -0.72
N VAL A 230 -3.93 0.20 -1.81
CA VAL A 230 -3.28 1.33 -2.48
C VAL A 230 -4.34 2.31 -2.99
N ASN A 231 -5.39 1.79 -3.62
CA ASN A 231 -6.51 2.60 -4.08
C ASN A 231 -7.24 3.30 -2.93
N SER A 232 -7.41 2.65 -1.78
CA SER A 232 -8.11 3.24 -0.64
C SER A 232 -7.28 4.34 0.02
N VAL A 233 -5.99 4.11 0.27
CA VAL A 233 -5.11 5.17 0.78
C VAL A 233 -5.08 6.34 -0.21
N HIS A 234 -5.06 6.06 -1.50
CA HIS A 234 -5.10 7.07 -2.55
C HIS A 234 -6.45 7.81 -2.58
N SER A 235 -7.59 7.13 -2.51
CA SER A 235 -8.90 7.78 -2.52
C SER A 235 -9.11 8.65 -1.30
N GLN A 236 -8.73 8.19 -0.11
CA GLN A 236 -8.85 8.96 1.11
C GLN A 236 -8.09 10.27 1.07
N GLN A 237 -6.96 10.23 0.36
CA GLN A 237 -6.15 11.40 0.14
C GLN A 237 -6.70 12.33 -0.94
N HIS A 238 -7.73 12.01 -1.70
CA HIS A 238 -8.10 12.84 -2.86
C HIS A 238 -9.61 13.01 -3.06
N VAL A 239 -10.43 12.20 -2.41
CA VAL A 239 -11.89 12.17 -2.56
C VAL A 239 -12.49 12.10 -1.16
N SER A 240 -12.73 13.24 -0.51
CA SER A 240 -13.38 13.27 0.81
C SER A 240 -14.90 13.09 0.67
N GLY A 241 -15.47 12.11 1.39
CA GLY A 241 -16.93 11.97 1.54
C GLY A 241 -17.39 10.66 2.20
N PRO A 242 -18.69 10.52 2.54
CA PRO A 242 -19.24 9.34 3.24
C PRO A 242 -19.15 8.01 2.48
N GLY A 243 -18.79 8.05 1.19
CA GLY A 243 -18.58 6.89 0.32
C GLY A 243 -17.10 6.59 0.04
N ASP A 244 -16.17 7.13 0.83
CA ASP A 244 -14.74 6.97 0.61
C ASP A 244 -14.32 5.49 0.60
N PRO A 245 -13.60 5.02 -0.45
CA PRO A 245 -13.07 3.67 -0.50
C PRO A 245 -12.24 3.26 0.72
N TYR A 246 -11.67 4.20 1.47
CA TYR A 246 -10.95 3.87 2.70
C TYR A 246 -11.84 3.65 3.92
N VAL A 247 -12.95 4.38 4.04
CA VAL A 247 -14.01 4.06 5.01
C VAL A 247 -14.55 2.66 4.73
N LEU A 248 -14.73 2.29 3.47
CA LEU A 248 -15.09 0.92 3.07
C LEU A 248 -13.98 -0.08 3.43
N TYR A 249 -12.72 0.26 3.18
CA TYR A 249 -11.58 -0.62 3.45
C TYR A 249 -11.41 -0.94 4.94
N VAL A 250 -11.61 0.06 5.81
CA VAL A 250 -11.41 -0.07 7.27
C VAL A 250 -12.71 -0.48 7.99
N GLY A 251 -13.85 0.13 7.63
CA GLY A 251 -15.13 -0.11 8.27
C GLY A 251 -15.88 -1.33 7.73
N MET A 252 -15.75 -1.62 6.43
CA MET A 252 -16.41 -2.74 5.74
C MET A 252 -15.39 -3.73 5.16
N TRP A 253 -14.30 -3.96 5.89
CA TRP A 253 -13.20 -4.86 5.51
C TRP A 253 -13.65 -6.27 5.10
N VAL A 254 -14.80 -6.74 5.58
CA VAL A 254 -15.43 -8.00 5.17
C VAL A 254 -15.77 -8.04 3.67
N VAL A 255 -16.14 -6.90 3.07
CA VAL A 255 -16.42 -6.77 1.63
C VAL A 255 -15.13 -6.92 0.83
N VAL A 256 -14.06 -6.22 1.27
CA VAL A 256 -12.72 -6.31 0.66
C VAL A 256 -12.21 -7.76 0.72
N LEU A 257 -12.34 -8.40 1.88
CA LEU A 257 -11.97 -9.80 2.05
C LEU A 257 -12.83 -10.71 1.15
N GLY A 258 -14.14 -10.47 1.07
CA GLY A 258 -15.05 -11.21 0.20
C GLY A 258 -14.64 -11.15 -1.27
N ILE A 259 -14.26 -9.97 -1.77
CA ILE A 259 -13.73 -9.78 -3.12
C ILE A 259 -12.43 -10.59 -3.31
N ALA A 260 -11.48 -10.47 -2.39
CA ALA A 260 -10.21 -11.21 -2.47
C ALA A 260 -10.42 -12.74 -2.48
N LEU A 261 -11.33 -13.24 -1.64
CA LEU A 261 -11.69 -14.66 -1.57
C LEU A 261 -12.41 -15.13 -2.83
N PHE A 262 -13.31 -14.32 -3.38
CA PHE A 262 -13.97 -14.62 -4.65
C PHE A 262 -12.96 -14.76 -5.79
N VAL A 263 -12.01 -13.82 -5.89
CA VAL A 263 -10.93 -13.89 -6.87
C VAL A 263 -10.06 -15.14 -6.65
N GLY A 264 -9.76 -15.49 -5.40
CA GLY A 264 -9.04 -16.72 -5.06
C GLY A 264 -9.79 -17.99 -5.47
N ALA A 265 -11.12 -18.02 -5.31
CA ALA A 265 -11.95 -19.12 -5.77
C ALA A 265 -11.92 -19.26 -7.31
N LEU A 266 -11.91 -18.14 -8.03
CA LEU A 266 -11.75 -18.13 -9.49
C LEU A 266 -10.35 -18.63 -9.90
N GLU A 267 -9.29 -18.12 -9.29
CA GLU A 267 -7.91 -18.55 -9.54
C GLU A 267 -7.76 -20.06 -9.34
N TYR A 268 -8.24 -20.56 -8.19
CA TYR A 268 -8.23 -21.98 -7.86
C TYR A 268 -9.04 -22.81 -8.86
N GLY A 269 -10.24 -22.35 -9.24
CA GLY A 269 -11.11 -23.02 -10.19
C GLY A 269 -10.48 -23.15 -11.57
N VAL A 270 -9.90 -22.06 -12.09
CA VAL A 270 -9.20 -22.04 -13.39
C VAL A 270 -7.97 -22.96 -13.37
N GLY A 271 -7.14 -22.89 -12.32
CA GLY A 271 -5.96 -23.76 -12.18
C GLY A 271 -6.32 -25.25 -12.19
N ARG A 272 -7.43 -25.62 -11.54
CA ARG A 272 -7.94 -27.01 -11.53
C ARG A 272 -8.45 -27.46 -12.90
N LEU A 273 -9.10 -26.57 -13.65
CA LEU A 273 -9.59 -26.90 -15.00
C LEU A 273 -8.44 -27.09 -15.98
N TRP A 274 -7.38 -26.30 -15.85
CA TRP A 274 -6.21 -26.37 -16.73
C TRP A 274 -5.42 -27.66 -16.53
N THR A 275 -5.16 -28.05 -15.27
CA THR A 275 -4.48 -29.32 -14.93
C THR A 275 -5.26 -30.56 -15.38
N ARG A 276 -6.60 -30.53 -15.32
CA ARG A 276 -7.44 -31.61 -15.85
C ARG A 276 -7.36 -31.76 -17.38
N ARG A 277 -7.24 -30.65 -18.11
CA ARG A 277 -7.12 -30.67 -19.58
C ARG A 277 -5.75 -31.16 -20.04
N SER A 278 -4.67 -30.79 -19.37
CA SER A 278 -3.32 -31.24 -19.72
C SER A 278 -3.07 -32.72 -19.40
N GLY A 279 -3.64 -33.23 -18.29
CA GLY A 279 -3.54 -34.65 -17.89
C GLY A 279 -4.36 -35.64 -18.73
N GLY A 280 -5.26 -35.16 -19.59
CA GLY A 280 -6.06 -36.00 -20.50
C GLY A 280 -5.42 -36.28 -21.87
N SER A 281 -4.24 -35.74 -22.14
CA SER A 281 -3.58 -35.82 -23.46
C SER A 281 -2.47 -36.87 -23.59
N SER A 282 -2.14 -37.61 -22.53
CA SER A 282 -1.04 -38.58 -22.49
C SER A 282 -1.46 -40.06 -22.57
N ALA A 283 -2.68 -40.35 -23.03
CA ALA A 283 -3.15 -41.71 -23.26
C ALA A 283 -3.52 -41.90 -24.75
N THR A 284 -2.52 -42.00 -25.62
CA THR A 284 -2.59 -42.71 -26.92
C THR A 284 -1.23 -42.58 -27.63
N THR A 285 -0.38 -43.59 -27.45
CA THR A 285 0.44 -44.28 -28.49
C THR A 285 1.22 -45.38 -27.81
#